data_AF-A0A1Q7NEH2-F1
#
_entry.id   AF-A0A1Q7NEH2-F1
#
_cell.length_a   1.000
_cell.length_b   1.000
_cell.length_c   1.000
_cell.angle_alpha   90.00
_cell.angle_beta   90.00
_cell.angle_gamma   90.00
#
_symmetry.space_group_name_H-M   'P 1'
#
loop_
_entity.id
_entity.type
_entity.pdbx_description
1 polymer ?
#
loop_
_entity_poly.entity_id
_entity_poly.type
_entity_poly.pdbx_seq_one_letter_code
_entity_poly.pdbx_strand_id
1 'polypeptide(L)'
;MEETFSRSAMYAPNAPSIASGFSKSLYRSDEVVADYFKVLKWCFIPILGLTAVWLFEIYVLQSPRRFVPNPAEFASRVFGFSHFLVGLMFIISSRKMRRPQGWVWFMGLLGIGILISVFFYNFGGRANPILVIFYFLYFMVHGFRDVVFFYKPRTRDLELERTRSLILCLIQVCLLLGLMYVLVPAYFFYRSLKPKTYWPELQNQIDALMPYLRAVLSWSWLLAPICIVVMSRQLRKFPGGLGAFYKDNKPILLVLFYSVLIILLSPLIGAWIYNLLILSHFVGWYFYFSRRLGTIPKQSSRDDGLWKWFRGSTAGFQLLHLGAAAAIFIIILINYFFLPDRSIIGTLFSANAFYYWTVIHVTISFAPRG
;
A
#
# COMPACT_ATOMS: atom_id res chain seq x y z
N MET A 1 61.89 45.03 14.21
CA MET A 1 61.06 44.37 15.24
C MET A 1 59.64 44.45 14.70
N GLU A 2 59.23 43.37 14.03
CA GLU A 2 58.02 43.29 13.18
C GLU A 2 56.78 43.02 14.05
N GLU A 3 55.83 43.96 14.06
CA GLU A 3 54.49 43.73 14.60
C GLU A 3 53.64 42.96 13.59
N THR A 4 53.44 41.68 13.89
CA THR A 4 52.58 40.77 13.15
C THR A 4 51.12 41.03 13.55
N PHE A 5 50.38 41.72 12.66
CA PHE A 5 48.93 41.88 12.76
C PHE A 5 48.21 40.53 12.60
N SER A 6 47.77 39.98 13.73
CA SER A 6 46.85 38.84 13.80
C SER A 6 45.48 39.24 13.25
N ARG A 7 45.14 38.79 12.03
CA ARG A 7 43.80 38.94 11.45
C ARG A 7 42.83 38.00 12.16
N SER A 8 41.87 38.58 12.89
CA SER A 8 40.70 37.87 13.41
C SER A 8 39.96 37.18 12.26
N ALA A 9 39.79 35.87 12.36
CA ALA A 9 38.95 35.09 11.45
C ALA A 9 37.54 35.67 11.45
N MET A 10 37.13 36.27 10.33
CA MET A 10 35.75 36.66 10.09
C MET A 10 34.87 35.43 10.26
N TYR A 11 33.99 35.50 11.25
CA TYR A 11 32.84 34.63 11.40
C TYR A 11 32.16 34.49 10.03
N ALA A 12 32.17 33.27 9.48
CA ALA A 12 31.34 32.94 8.35
C ALA A 12 29.88 33.23 8.77
N PRO A 13 29.11 34.05 8.01
CA PRO A 13 27.72 34.28 8.31
C PRO A 13 27.00 32.92 8.35
N ASN A 14 26.31 32.66 9.45
CA ASN A 14 25.45 31.49 9.61
C ASN A 14 24.62 31.33 8.33
N ALA A 15 24.74 30.16 7.69
CA ALA A 15 23.94 29.82 6.52
C ALA A 15 22.47 30.18 6.81
N PRO A 16 21.79 30.93 5.93
CA PRO A 16 20.44 31.39 6.18
C PRO A 16 19.56 30.21 6.56
N SER A 17 18.91 30.30 7.72
CA SER A 17 18.01 29.25 8.19
C SER A 17 16.91 29.05 7.14
N ILE A 18 16.90 27.89 6.48
CA ILE A 18 15.94 27.47 5.43
C ILE A 18 14.52 27.24 6.03
N ALA A 19 14.19 27.87 7.16
CA ALA A 19 13.18 27.39 8.11
C ALA A 19 11.83 28.13 8.10
N SER A 20 11.54 29.02 7.15
CA SER A 20 10.26 29.77 7.14
C SER A 20 9.24 29.30 6.09
N GLY A 21 9.51 28.25 5.31
CA GLY A 21 8.69 27.85 4.15
C GLY A 21 7.95 26.51 4.22
N PHE A 22 8.12 25.69 5.27
CA PHE A 22 7.52 24.35 5.32
C PHE A 22 6.08 24.40 5.85
N SER A 23 5.10 23.97 5.05
CA SER A 23 3.80 23.62 5.62
C SER A 23 4.01 22.35 6.44
N LYS A 24 3.86 22.43 7.76
CA LYS A 24 4.07 21.30 8.67
C LYS A 24 3.33 20.08 8.14
N SER A 25 4.03 18.95 8.07
CA SER A 25 3.41 17.64 7.82
C SER A 25 2.25 17.44 8.79
N LEU A 26 1.21 16.69 8.40
CA LEU A 26 0.11 16.35 9.29
C LEU A 26 0.60 15.63 10.56
N TYR A 27 1.76 14.99 10.46
CA TYR A 27 2.45 14.26 11.51
C TYR A 27 3.73 14.97 11.94
N ARG A 28 4.01 14.94 13.24
CA ARG A 28 5.34 15.25 13.75
C ARG A 28 6.27 14.07 13.44
N SER A 29 7.57 14.33 13.30
CA SER A 29 8.54 13.31 12.90
C SER A 29 8.63 12.13 13.88
N ASP A 30 8.42 12.40 15.17
CA ASP A 30 8.38 11.44 16.27
C ASP A 30 7.07 10.63 16.33
N GLU A 31 5.99 11.13 15.74
CA GLU A 31 4.68 10.47 15.76
C GLU A 31 4.52 9.40 14.67
N VAL A 32 5.26 9.47 13.55
CA VAL A 32 5.05 8.60 12.38
C VAL A 32 5.27 7.12 12.72
N VAL A 33 6.34 6.80 13.47
CA VAL A 33 6.64 5.42 13.86
C VAL A 33 5.59 4.91 14.86
N ALA A 34 5.19 5.75 15.81
CA ALA A 34 4.12 5.42 16.75
C ALA A 34 2.77 5.19 16.03
N ASP A 35 2.44 6.00 15.02
CA ASP A 35 1.25 5.82 14.19
C ASP A 35 1.31 4.52 13.37
N TYR A 36 2.48 4.17 12.84
CA TYR A 36 2.67 2.88 12.16
C TYR A 36 2.44 1.68 13.09
N PHE A 37 2.96 1.70 14.32
CA PHE A 37 2.69 0.63 15.28
C PHE A 37 1.24 0.63 15.76
N LYS A 38 0.61 1.79 15.89
CA LYS A 38 -0.82 1.92 16.13
C LYS A 38 -1.62 1.25 15.00
N VAL A 39 -1.29 1.52 13.74
CA VAL A 39 -1.89 0.87 12.57
C VAL A 39 -1.78 -0.65 12.68
N LEU A 40 -0.58 -1.19 12.95
CA LEU A 40 -0.38 -2.64 13.11
C LEU A 40 -1.22 -3.21 14.25
N LYS A 41 -1.25 -2.56 15.43
CA LYS A 41 -2.10 -2.95 16.56
C LYS A 41 -3.58 -3.04 16.13
N TRP A 42 -4.08 -2.05 15.40
CA TRP A 42 -5.47 -2.04 14.92
C TRP A 42 -5.74 -3.07 13.81
N CYS A 43 -4.72 -3.57 13.12
CA CYS A 43 -4.85 -4.73 12.22
C CYS A 43 -4.97 -6.03 13.00
N PHE A 44 -4.21 -6.18 14.10
CA PHE A 44 -4.25 -7.39 14.91
C PHE A 44 -5.60 -7.61 15.61
N ILE A 45 -6.32 -6.55 16.01
CA ILE A 45 -7.62 -6.67 16.67
C ILE A 45 -8.63 -7.52 15.86
N PRO A 46 -8.99 -7.17 14.61
CA PRO A 46 -9.91 -7.98 13.82
C PRO A 46 -9.34 -9.36 13.46
N ILE A 47 -8.03 -9.48 13.23
CA ILE A 47 -7.40 -10.78 12.95
C ILE A 47 -7.55 -11.72 14.15
N LEU A 48 -7.29 -11.24 15.37
CA LEU A 48 -7.42 -12.03 16.60
C LEU A 48 -8.88 -12.39 16.88
N GLY A 49 -9.82 -11.45 16.69
CA GLY A 49 -11.25 -11.74 16.81
C GLY A 49 -11.71 -12.83 15.83
N LEU A 50 -11.31 -12.74 14.56
CA LEU A 50 -11.61 -13.76 13.55
C LEU A 50 -10.86 -15.07 13.79
N THR A 51 -9.69 -15.04 14.42
CA THR A 51 -8.97 -16.23 14.86
C THR A 51 -9.74 -16.97 15.93
N ALA A 52 -10.33 -16.25 16.90
CA ALA A 52 -11.19 -16.87 17.90
C ALA A 52 -12.41 -17.55 17.26
N VAL A 53 -13.05 -16.91 16.27
CA VAL A 53 -14.15 -17.53 15.49
C VAL A 53 -13.67 -18.79 14.77
N TRP A 54 -12.55 -18.71 14.05
CA TRP A 54 -11.98 -19.86 13.34
C TRP A 54 -11.63 -21.04 14.28
N LEU A 55 -11.06 -20.75 15.46
CA LEU A 55 -10.78 -21.77 16.48
C LEU A 55 -12.07 -22.41 16.98
N PHE A 56 -13.13 -21.62 17.21
CA PHE A 56 -14.44 -22.13 17.60
C PHE A 56 -15.06 -23.02 16.51
N GLU A 57 -14.96 -22.63 15.23
CA GLU A 57 -15.44 -23.44 14.11
C GLU A 57 -14.74 -24.80 14.01
N ILE A 58 -13.42 -24.84 14.30
CA ILE A 58 -12.62 -26.06 14.25
C ILE A 58 -12.87 -26.96 15.45
N TYR A 59 -12.74 -26.42 16.66
CA TYR A 59 -12.67 -27.24 17.87
C TYR A 59 -14.03 -27.48 18.52
N VAL A 60 -15.00 -26.59 18.30
CA VAL A 60 -16.33 -26.69 18.90
C VAL A 60 -17.37 -27.14 17.88
N LEU A 61 -17.51 -26.41 16.77
CA LEU A 61 -18.53 -26.75 15.76
C LEU A 61 -18.11 -27.92 14.87
N GLN A 62 -16.81 -28.18 14.74
CA GLN A 62 -16.23 -29.19 13.84
C GLN A 62 -16.80 -29.14 12.42
N SER A 63 -17.16 -27.94 11.96
CA SER A 63 -17.89 -27.77 10.70
C SER A 63 -16.94 -28.02 9.51
N PRO A 64 -17.33 -28.86 8.53
CA PRO A 64 -16.52 -29.12 7.34
C PRO A 64 -16.41 -27.88 6.44
N ARG A 65 -17.44 -27.02 6.49
CA ARG A 65 -17.48 -25.71 5.84
C ARG A 65 -17.21 -24.65 6.90
N ARG A 66 -16.25 -23.75 6.65
CA ARG A 66 -15.87 -22.69 7.59
C ARG A 66 -16.27 -21.33 7.05
N PHE A 67 -16.89 -20.51 7.89
CA PHE A 67 -17.18 -19.12 7.62
C PHE A 67 -15.88 -18.30 7.52
N VAL A 68 -14.91 -18.57 8.41
CA VAL A 68 -13.63 -17.86 8.46
C VAL A 68 -12.48 -18.83 8.13
N PRO A 69 -12.28 -19.22 6.86
CA PRO A 69 -11.23 -20.20 6.50
C PRO A 69 -9.80 -19.70 6.78
N ASN A 70 -9.58 -18.38 6.72
CA ASN A 70 -8.32 -17.72 7.06
C ASN A 70 -8.62 -16.37 7.72
N PRO A 71 -8.36 -16.19 9.03
CA PRO A 71 -8.69 -14.96 9.74
C PRO A 71 -8.08 -13.68 9.15
N ALA A 72 -6.81 -13.73 8.73
CA ALA A 72 -6.12 -12.58 8.19
C ALA A 72 -6.66 -12.18 6.81
N GLU A 73 -6.85 -13.16 5.92
CA GLU A 73 -7.46 -12.90 4.61
C GLU A 73 -8.89 -12.40 4.73
N PHE A 74 -9.70 -13.03 5.60
CA PHE A 74 -11.09 -12.63 5.80
C PHE A 74 -11.19 -11.20 6.33
N ALA A 75 -10.34 -10.81 7.29
CA ALA A 75 -10.23 -9.43 7.77
C ALA A 75 -9.90 -8.47 6.62
N SER A 76 -8.83 -8.75 5.87
CA SER A 76 -8.40 -7.93 4.73
C SER A 76 -9.48 -7.81 3.67
N ARG A 77 -10.28 -8.86 3.45
CA ARG A 77 -11.38 -8.85 2.48
C ARG A 77 -12.52 -7.93 2.91
N VAL A 78 -12.96 -8.03 4.17
CA VAL A 78 -14.04 -7.18 4.71
C VAL A 78 -13.65 -5.70 4.67
N PHE A 79 -12.47 -5.36 5.21
CA PHE A 79 -12.01 -3.97 5.26
C PHE A 79 -11.55 -3.47 3.89
N GLY A 80 -10.94 -4.32 3.08
CA GLY A 80 -10.47 -3.96 1.75
C GLY A 80 -11.61 -3.67 0.78
N PHE A 81 -12.66 -4.48 0.75
CA PHE A 81 -13.83 -4.17 -0.06
C PHE A 81 -14.52 -2.88 0.38
N SER A 82 -14.59 -2.62 1.69
CA SER A 82 -15.14 -1.36 2.19
C SER A 82 -14.29 -0.18 1.70
N HIS A 83 -12.97 -0.30 1.83
CA HIS A 83 -12.02 0.71 1.35
C HIS A 83 -12.15 0.93 -0.16
N PHE A 84 -12.27 -0.13 -0.96
CA PHE A 84 -12.44 -0.03 -2.42
C PHE A 84 -13.74 0.67 -2.79
N LEU A 85 -14.84 0.28 -2.16
CA LEU A 85 -16.15 0.87 -2.40
C LEU A 85 -16.16 2.36 -2.07
N VAL A 86 -15.68 2.74 -0.88
CA VAL A 86 -15.65 4.15 -0.48
C VAL A 86 -14.66 4.96 -1.31
N GLY A 87 -13.48 4.40 -1.59
CA GLY A 87 -12.50 5.01 -2.48
C GLY A 87 -13.07 5.27 -3.88
N LEU A 88 -13.76 4.28 -4.46
CA LEU A 88 -14.43 4.40 -5.75
C LEU A 88 -15.51 5.48 -5.71
N MET A 89 -16.39 5.47 -4.71
CA MET A 89 -17.43 6.51 -4.54
C MET A 89 -16.83 7.92 -4.43
N PHE A 90 -15.70 8.08 -3.74
CA PHE A 90 -15.00 9.37 -3.63
C PHE A 90 -14.37 9.81 -4.95
N ILE A 91 -13.84 8.86 -5.73
CA ILE A 91 -13.28 9.13 -7.07
C ILE A 91 -14.41 9.58 -8.02
N ILE A 92 -15.46 8.79 -8.19
CA ILE A 92 -16.55 9.06 -9.14
C ILE A 92 -17.30 10.35 -8.84
N SER A 93 -17.41 10.71 -7.56
CA SER A 93 -18.05 11.96 -7.13
C SER A 93 -17.08 13.15 -6.99
N SER A 94 -15.82 12.99 -7.40
CA SER A 94 -14.83 14.08 -7.34
C SER A 94 -15.12 15.16 -8.40
N ARG A 95 -14.65 16.39 -8.15
CA ARG A 95 -14.81 17.49 -9.11
C ARG A 95 -14.18 17.18 -10.48
N LYS A 96 -13.14 16.34 -10.54
CA LYS A 96 -12.47 15.96 -11.79
C LYS A 96 -13.32 15.07 -12.68
N MET A 97 -14.17 14.23 -12.09
CA MET A 97 -15.12 13.40 -12.83
C MET A 97 -16.30 14.19 -13.41
N ARG A 98 -16.38 15.50 -13.15
CA ARG A 98 -17.32 16.39 -13.86
C ARG A 98 -16.85 16.73 -15.28
N ARG A 99 -15.59 16.44 -15.63
CA ARG A 99 -15.01 16.70 -16.95
C ARG A 99 -14.87 15.39 -17.75
N PRO A 100 -15.13 15.38 -19.07
CA PRO A 100 -14.95 14.18 -19.90
C PRO A 100 -13.53 13.60 -19.81
N GLN A 101 -12.52 14.46 -19.73
CA GLN A 101 -11.12 14.04 -19.56
C GLN A 101 -10.92 13.17 -18.31
N GLY A 102 -11.62 13.48 -17.20
CA GLY A 102 -11.55 12.66 -15.98
C GLY A 102 -12.09 11.25 -16.21
N TRP A 103 -13.22 11.14 -16.92
CA TRP A 103 -13.80 9.85 -17.31
C TRP A 103 -12.91 9.06 -18.25
N VAL A 104 -12.31 9.69 -19.26
CA VAL A 104 -11.39 9.02 -20.18
C VAL A 104 -10.20 8.41 -19.43
N TRP A 105 -9.59 9.17 -18.51
CA TRP A 105 -8.52 8.67 -17.65
C TRP A 105 -8.97 7.51 -16.75
N PHE A 106 -10.13 7.65 -16.11
CA PHE A 106 -10.69 6.59 -15.26
C PHE A 106 -10.94 5.30 -16.05
N MET A 107 -11.60 5.40 -17.21
CA MET A 107 -11.91 4.26 -18.07
C MET A 107 -10.65 3.62 -18.66
N GLY A 108 -9.65 4.43 -19.02
CA GLY A 108 -8.35 3.92 -19.47
C GLY A 108 -7.64 3.11 -18.39
N LEU A 109 -7.60 3.62 -17.15
CA LEU A 109 -7.01 2.90 -16.01
C LEU A 109 -7.83 1.65 -15.63
N LEU A 110 -9.16 1.72 -15.71
CA LEU A 110 -10.02 0.57 -15.50
C LEU A 110 -9.74 -0.53 -16.55
N GLY A 111 -9.62 -0.15 -17.82
CA GLY A 111 -9.25 -1.06 -18.91
C GLY A 111 -7.91 -1.73 -18.67
N ILE A 112 -6.88 -0.97 -18.25
CA ILE A 112 -5.58 -1.53 -17.87
C ILE A 112 -5.71 -2.51 -16.69
N GLY A 113 -6.48 -2.16 -15.66
CA GLY A 113 -6.70 -3.03 -14.50
C GLY A 113 -7.39 -4.34 -14.87
N ILE A 114 -8.34 -4.29 -15.82
CA ILE A 114 -9.00 -5.47 -16.39
C ILE A 114 -8.00 -6.32 -17.17
N LEU A 115 -7.15 -5.72 -18.01
CA LEU A 115 -6.12 -6.45 -18.76
C LEU A 115 -5.12 -7.15 -17.84
N ILE A 116 -4.66 -6.48 -16.78
CA ILE A 116 -3.79 -7.11 -15.77
C ILE A 116 -4.52 -8.25 -15.06
N SER A 117 -5.82 -8.09 -14.77
CA SER A 117 -6.64 -9.13 -14.14
C SER A 117 -6.83 -10.35 -15.04
N VAL A 118 -7.06 -10.15 -16.34
CA VAL A 118 -7.16 -11.23 -17.34
C VAL A 118 -5.82 -11.95 -17.48
N PHE A 119 -4.71 -11.20 -17.57
CA PHE A 119 -3.37 -11.79 -17.56
C PHE A 119 -3.14 -12.62 -16.29
N PHE A 120 -3.45 -12.06 -15.11
CA PHE A 120 -3.32 -12.77 -13.84
C PHE A 120 -4.12 -14.07 -13.83
N TYR A 121 -5.37 -14.04 -14.29
CA TYR A 121 -6.23 -15.22 -14.41
C TYR A 121 -5.64 -16.29 -15.36
N ASN A 122 -5.23 -15.90 -16.57
CA ASN A 122 -4.74 -16.81 -17.62
C ASN A 122 -3.48 -17.58 -17.21
N PHE A 123 -2.70 -17.04 -16.28
CA PHE A 123 -1.48 -17.67 -15.76
C PHE A 123 -1.67 -18.30 -14.37
N GLY A 124 -2.92 -18.61 -13.97
CA GLY A 124 -3.22 -19.38 -12.75
C GLY A 124 -3.56 -18.54 -11.52
N GLY A 125 -3.58 -17.21 -11.65
CA GLY A 125 -4.00 -16.27 -10.61
C GLY A 125 -3.32 -16.51 -9.27
N ARG A 126 -4.13 -16.56 -8.19
CA ARG A 126 -3.60 -16.80 -6.84
C ARG A 126 -2.98 -18.19 -6.64
N ALA A 127 -3.26 -19.15 -7.52
CA ALA A 127 -2.66 -20.48 -7.46
C ALA A 127 -1.23 -20.46 -8.01
N ASN A 128 -0.90 -19.47 -8.85
CA ASN A 128 0.45 -19.25 -9.33
C ASN A 128 1.25 -18.35 -8.35
N PRO A 129 2.24 -18.90 -7.65
CA PRO A 129 2.99 -18.20 -6.61
C PRO A 129 3.86 -17.07 -7.14
N ILE A 130 4.37 -17.18 -8.37
CA ILE A 130 5.14 -16.12 -9.03
C ILE A 130 4.23 -14.91 -9.24
N LEU A 131 3.00 -15.14 -9.71
CA LEU A 131 2.01 -14.08 -9.86
C LEU A 131 1.60 -13.48 -8.52
N VAL A 132 1.50 -14.28 -7.45
CA VAL A 132 1.23 -13.75 -6.10
C VAL A 132 2.35 -12.81 -5.64
N ILE A 133 3.63 -13.13 -5.93
CA ILE A 133 4.75 -12.22 -5.66
C ILE A 133 4.60 -10.93 -6.48
N PHE A 134 4.33 -11.02 -7.78
CA PHE A 134 4.14 -9.82 -8.62
C PHE A 134 2.94 -8.98 -8.19
N TYR A 135 1.82 -9.62 -7.86
CA TYR A 135 0.64 -8.98 -7.27
C TYR A 135 1.02 -8.20 -6.00
N PHE A 136 1.80 -8.84 -5.12
CA PHE A 136 2.24 -8.23 -3.88
C PHE A 136 3.18 -7.04 -4.13
N LEU A 137 4.15 -7.18 -5.03
CA LEU A 137 5.03 -6.08 -5.43
C LEU A 137 4.26 -4.93 -6.08
N TYR A 138 3.25 -5.24 -6.90
CA TYR A 138 2.34 -4.24 -7.48
C TYR A 138 1.55 -3.49 -6.40
N PHE A 139 1.02 -4.21 -5.41
CA PHE A 139 0.40 -3.59 -4.24
C PHE A 139 1.39 -2.72 -3.45
N MET A 140 2.65 -3.15 -3.30
CA MET A 140 3.68 -2.36 -2.64
C MET A 140 3.99 -1.05 -3.36
N VAL A 141 3.86 -1.01 -4.70
CA VAL A 141 3.98 0.25 -5.45
C VAL A 141 2.96 1.28 -4.92
N HIS A 142 1.73 0.83 -4.76
CA HIS A 142 0.62 1.63 -4.26
C HIS A 142 0.77 1.99 -2.78
N GLY A 143 1.06 1.01 -1.93
CA GLY A 143 1.22 1.21 -0.49
C GLY A 143 2.32 2.23 -0.17
N PHE A 144 3.48 2.11 -0.82
CA PHE A 144 4.58 3.07 -0.66
C PHE A 144 4.20 4.48 -1.13
N ARG A 145 3.56 4.59 -2.30
CA ARG A 145 3.11 5.89 -2.82
C ARG A 145 2.21 6.59 -1.81
N ASP A 146 1.33 5.83 -1.17
CA ASP A 146 0.42 6.35 -0.16
C ASP A 146 1.14 6.69 1.15
N VAL A 147 2.12 5.88 1.61
CA VAL A 147 2.99 6.23 2.76
C VAL A 147 3.74 7.54 2.51
N VAL A 148 4.31 7.73 1.32
CA VAL A 148 4.94 9.00 0.93
C VAL A 148 3.90 10.12 0.94
N PHE A 149 2.71 9.90 0.39
CA PHE A 149 1.64 10.88 0.43
C PHE A 149 1.22 11.27 1.87
N PHE A 150 1.25 10.31 2.81
CA PHE A 150 0.86 10.54 4.20
C PHE A 150 1.87 11.38 4.97
N TYR A 151 3.16 11.05 4.83
CA TYR A 151 4.18 11.55 5.75
C TYR A 151 5.20 12.49 5.12
N LYS A 152 5.23 12.65 3.78
CA LYS A 152 6.19 13.53 3.09
C LYS A 152 6.03 14.98 3.58
N PRO A 153 7.10 15.59 4.13
CA PRO A 153 7.11 17.02 4.40
C PRO A 153 6.85 17.81 3.11
N ARG A 154 6.12 18.93 3.21
CA ARG A 154 5.83 19.80 2.07
C ARG A 154 6.59 21.12 2.21
N THR A 155 7.31 21.50 1.17
CA THR A 155 7.93 22.83 1.02
C THR A 155 7.29 23.60 -0.13
N ARG A 156 7.44 24.94 -0.10
CA ARG A 156 7.09 25.83 -1.22
C ARG A 156 8.08 25.72 -2.38
N ASP A 157 9.27 25.20 -2.14
CA ASP A 157 10.28 24.96 -3.16
C ASP A 157 9.92 23.73 -4.03
N LEU A 158 9.43 24.01 -5.24
CA LEU A 158 9.00 22.99 -6.20
C LEU A 158 10.16 22.12 -6.69
N GLU A 159 11.37 22.67 -6.82
CA GLU A 159 12.53 21.93 -7.28
C GLU A 159 13.00 20.95 -6.21
N LEU A 160 13.01 21.39 -4.95
CA LEU A 160 13.30 20.53 -3.81
C LEU A 160 12.26 19.41 -3.66
N GLU A 161 10.96 19.71 -3.81
CA GLU A 161 9.90 18.69 -3.81
C GLU A 161 10.06 17.67 -4.93
N ARG A 162 10.41 18.12 -6.13
CA ARG A 162 10.63 17.24 -7.29
C ARG A 162 11.84 16.34 -7.05
N THR A 163 12.95 16.90 -6.57
CA THR A 163 14.18 16.16 -6.26
C THR A 163 13.91 15.13 -5.16
N ARG A 164 13.23 15.52 -4.06
CA ARG A 164 12.82 14.61 -2.98
C ARG A 164 11.97 13.46 -3.51
N SER A 165 10.95 13.77 -4.30
CA SER A 165 10.02 12.77 -4.83
C SER A 165 10.70 11.79 -5.78
N LEU A 166 11.65 12.28 -6.59
CA LEU A 166 12.46 11.45 -7.47
C LEU A 166 13.37 10.51 -6.67
N ILE A 167 14.06 11.01 -5.63
CA ILE A 167 14.88 10.16 -4.75
C ILE A 167 14.02 9.07 -4.08
N LEU A 168 12.87 9.43 -3.51
CA LEU A 168 11.96 8.46 -2.89
C LEU A 168 11.43 7.43 -3.90
N CYS A 169 11.13 7.84 -5.13
CA CYS A 169 10.76 6.93 -6.22
C CYS A 169 11.90 5.96 -6.56
N LEU A 170 13.14 6.45 -6.66
CA LEU A 170 14.31 5.60 -6.93
C LEU A 170 14.57 4.61 -5.78
N ILE A 171 14.41 5.05 -4.52
CA ILE A 171 14.47 4.16 -3.36
C ILE A 171 13.41 3.05 -3.49
N GLN A 172 12.17 3.42 -3.82
CA GLN A 172 11.09 2.46 -4.03
C GLN A 172 11.42 1.42 -5.12
N VAL A 173 11.91 1.89 -6.27
CA VAL A 173 12.33 1.00 -7.36
C VAL A 173 13.42 0.05 -6.87
N CYS A 174 14.50 0.56 -6.27
CA CYS A 174 15.58 -0.27 -5.73
C CYS A 174 15.06 -1.30 -4.72
N LEU A 175 14.14 -0.91 -3.82
CA LEU A 175 13.54 -1.81 -2.85
C LEU A 175 12.70 -2.92 -3.51
N LEU A 176 11.88 -2.58 -4.52
CA LEU A 176 11.08 -3.56 -5.24
C LEU A 176 11.96 -4.53 -6.03
N LEU A 177 13.04 -4.04 -6.65
CA LEU A 177 14.02 -4.89 -7.30
C LEU A 177 14.67 -5.84 -6.29
N GLY A 178 15.18 -5.30 -5.17
CA GLY A 178 15.78 -6.09 -4.10
C GLY A 178 14.83 -7.15 -3.51
N LEU A 179 13.57 -6.78 -3.25
CA LEU A 179 12.54 -7.72 -2.79
C LEU A 179 12.28 -8.81 -3.82
N MET A 180 12.21 -8.49 -5.11
CA MET A 180 12.05 -9.48 -6.17
C MET A 180 13.22 -10.48 -6.18
N TYR A 181 14.45 -10.02 -5.99
CA TYR A 181 15.64 -10.87 -5.89
C TYR A 181 15.71 -11.76 -4.67
N VAL A 182 15.00 -11.41 -3.59
CA VAL A 182 14.96 -12.25 -2.39
C VAL A 182 13.77 -13.18 -2.44
N LEU A 183 12.57 -12.65 -2.71
CA LEU A 183 11.32 -13.40 -2.63
C LEU A 183 11.22 -14.48 -3.70
N VAL A 184 11.66 -14.21 -4.94
CA VAL A 184 11.58 -15.19 -6.03
C VAL A 184 12.49 -16.40 -5.77
N PRO A 185 13.79 -16.25 -5.49
CA PRO A 185 14.64 -17.39 -5.12
C PRO A 185 14.23 -18.08 -3.83
N ALA A 186 13.85 -17.31 -2.79
CA ALA A 186 13.37 -17.90 -1.53
C ALA A 186 12.14 -18.79 -1.76
N TYR A 187 11.23 -18.38 -2.66
CA TYR A 187 10.09 -19.18 -3.06
C TYR A 187 10.52 -20.49 -3.75
N PHE A 188 11.43 -20.43 -4.73
CA PHE A 188 11.93 -21.64 -5.41
C PHE A 188 12.68 -22.58 -4.47
N PHE A 189 13.48 -22.03 -3.56
CA PHE A 189 14.18 -22.80 -2.53
C PHE A 189 13.19 -23.49 -1.58
N TYR A 190 12.18 -22.76 -1.08
CA TYR A 190 11.14 -23.36 -0.24
C TYR A 190 10.39 -24.47 -0.98
N ARG A 191 10.11 -24.27 -2.28
CA ARG A 191 9.48 -25.29 -3.12
C ARG A 191 10.36 -26.53 -3.29
N SER A 192 11.68 -26.39 -3.42
CA SER A 192 12.57 -27.55 -3.48
C SER A 192 12.58 -28.36 -2.17
N LEU A 193 12.32 -27.71 -1.02
CA LEU A 193 12.20 -28.40 0.27
C LEU A 193 10.84 -29.07 0.48
N LYS A 194 9.77 -28.55 -0.14
CA LYS A 194 8.41 -29.08 -0.05
C LYS A 194 7.79 -29.20 -1.43
N PRO A 195 8.12 -30.27 -2.18
CA PRO A 195 7.57 -30.48 -3.51
C PRO A 195 6.05 -30.51 -3.44
N LYS A 196 5.40 -29.58 -4.14
CA LYS A 196 3.96 -29.63 -4.40
C LYS A 196 3.76 -30.11 -5.82
N THR A 197 2.96 -31.15 -5.98
CA THR A 197 2.45 -31.57 -7.27
C THR A 197 1.34 -30.60 -7.66
N TYR A 198 1.61 -29.75 -8.64
CA TYR A 198 0.57 -28.94 -9.28
C TYR A 198 -0.14 -29.80 -10.31
N TRP A 199 -1.39 -29.47 -10.61
CA TRP A 199 -2.05 -30.05 -11.77
C TRP A 199 -1.31 -29.60 -13.05
N PRO A 200 -1.31 -30.41 -14.12
CA PRO A 200 -0.48 -30.18 -15.31
C PRO A 200 -0.67 -28.79 -15.92
N GLU A 201 -1.90 -28.28 -15.96
CA GLU A 201 -2.22 -26.98 -16.56
C GLU A 201 -1.55 -25.83 -15.81
N LEU A 202 -1.56 -25.83 -14.47
CA LEU A 202 -0.89 -24.80 -13.67
C LEU A 202 0.62 -24.93 -13.74
N GLN A 203 1.15 -26.15 -13.82
CA GLN A 203 2.58 -26.36 -14.02
C GLN A 203 3.03 -25.75 -15.35
N ASN A 204 2.29 -26.00 -16.44
CA ASN A 204 2.54 -25.41 -17.75
C ASN A 204 2.45 -23.87 -17.71
N GLN A 205 1.47 -23.30 -17.00
CA GLN A 205 1.35 -21.85 -16.81
C GLN A 205 2.54 -21.25 -16.05
N ILE A 206 3.04 -21.94 -15.02
CA ILE A 206 4.23 -21.51 -14.27
C ILE A 206 5.47 -21.57 -15.16
N ASP A 207 5.66 -22.69 -15.86
CA ASP A 207 6.82 -22.92 -16.72
C ASP A 207 6.86 -21.94 -17.90
N ALA A 208 5.70 -21.61 -18.47
CA ALA A 208 5.57 -20.59 -19.50
C ALA A 208 6.03 -19.18 -19.04
N LEU A 209 5.91 -18.85 -17.74
CA LEU A 209 6.38 -17.58 -17.20
C LEU A 209 7.89 -17.55 -16.91
N MET A 210 8.54 -18.70 -16.81
CA MET A 210 9.93 -18.78 -16.37
C MET A 210 10.93 -18.01 -17.24
N PRO A 211 10.85 -18.06 -18.59
CA PRO A 211 11.75 -17.26 -19.44
C PRO A 211 11.58 -15.76 -19.20
N TYR A 212 10.34 -15.29 -19.06
CA TYR A 212 10.03 -13.88 -18.79
C TYR A 212 10.53 -13.46 -17.40
N LEU A 213 10.34 -14.30 -16.38
CA LEU A 213 10.84 -14.04 -15.04
C LEU A 213 12.37 -13.93 -15.02
N ARG A 214 13.08 -14.82 -15.73
CA ARG A 214 14.53 -14.74 -15.88
C ARG A 214 14.95 -13.43 -16.55
N ALA A 215 14.28 -13.05 -17.63
CA ALA A 215 14.55 -11.78 -18.31
C ALA A 215 14.30 -10.59 -17.37
N VAL A 216 13.17 -10.55 -16.66
CA VAL A 216 12.84 -9.48 -15.71
C VAL A 216 13.89 -9.38 -14.60
N LEU A 217 14.33 -10.50 -14.04
CA LEU A 217 15.45 -10.53 -13.11
C LEU A 217 16.69 -9.94 -13.79
N SER A 218 17.19 -10.52 -14.89
CA SER A 218 18.37 -9.98 -15.60
C SER A 218 18.32 -8.48 -15.87
N TRP A 219 17.21 -7.94 -16.36
CA TRP A 219 17.02 -6.50 -16.58
C TRP A 219 17.05 -5.70 -15.28
N SER A 220 16.49 -6.24 -14.21
CA SER A 220 16.51 -5.62 -12.88
C SER A 220 17.93 -5.47 -12.33
N TRP A 221 18.84 -6.40 -12.63
CA TRP A 221 20.25 -6.29 -12.27
C TRP A 221 20.94 -5.10 -12.94
N LEU A 222 20.51 -4.75 -14.17
CA LEU A 222 21.01 -3.59 -14.89
C LEU A 222 20.34 -2.28 -14.42
N LEU A 223 19.06 -2.33 -14.06
CA LEU A 223 18.32 -1.15 -13.58
C LEU A 223 18.76 -0.70 -12.18
N ALA A 224 19.12 -1.62 -11.29
CA ALA A 224 19.56 -1.29 -9.94
C ALA A 224 20.75 -0.31 -9.89
N PRO A 225 21.91 -0.56 -10.55
CA PRO A 225 23.04 0.38 -10.54
C PRO A 225 22.68 1.72 -11.20
N ILE A 226 21.86 1.72 -12.26
CA ILE A 226 21.36 2.95 -12.88
C ILE A 226 20.58 3.78 -11.85
N CYS A 227 19.65 3.15 -11.12
CA CYS A 227 18.86 3.82 -10.08
C CYS A 227 19.76 4.37 -8.97
N ILE A 228 20.78 3.61 -8.53
CA ILE A 228 21.74 4.05 -7.51
C ILE A 228 22.55 5.25 -7.98
N VAL A 229 23.06 5.24 -9.23
CA VAL A 229 23.82 6.36 -9.79
C VAL A 229 22.95 7.60 -9.93
N VAL A 230 21.73 7.47 -10.46
CA VAL A 230 20.80 8.60 -10.58
C VAL A 230 20.45 9.13 -9.19
N MET A 231 20.15 8.26 -8.23
CA MET A 231 19.84 8.63 -6.86
C MET A 231 20.99 9.38 -6.20
N SER A 232 22.23 8.90 -6.35
CA SER A 232 23.44 9.57 -5.85
C SER A 232 23.62 10.97 -6.46
N ARG A 233 23.37 11.12 -7.77
CA ARG A 233 23.40 12.44 -8.43
C ARG A 233 22.32 13.38 -7.89
N GLN A 234 21.11 12.90 -7.65
CA GLN A 234 20.03 13.71 -7.08
C GLN A 234 20.28 14.06 -5.61
N LEU A 235 20.85 13.15 -4.82
CA LEU A 235 21.23 13.41 -3.43
C LEU A 235 22.28 14.51 -3.31
N ARG A 236 23.22 14.62 -4.26
CA ARG A 236 24.19 15.73 -4.30
C ARG A 236 23.53 17.08 -4.60
N LYS A 237 22.39 17.10 -5.30
CA LYS A 237 21.59 18.31 -5.56
C LYS A 237 20.68 18.68 -4.39
N PHE A 238 20.42 17.75 -3.48
CA PHE A 238 19.59 18.01 -2.30
C PHE A 238 20.36 18.92 -1.32
N PRO A 239 19.80 20.05 -0.86
CA PRO A 239 20.45 20.94 0.10
C PRO A 239 20.90 20.19 1.36
N GLY A 240 22.19 20.22 1.68
CA GLY A 240 22.77 19.45 2.80
C GLY A 240 22.99 17.95 2.53
N GLY A 241 22.82 17.51 1.28
CA GLY A 241 23.18 16.18 0.80
C GLY A 241 22.37 15.03 1.43
N LEU A 242 22.99 13.86 1.54
CA LEU A 242 22.39 12.65 2.10
C LEU A 242 21.98 12.83 3.58
N GLY A 243 22.78 13.52 4.38
CA GLY A 243 22.49 13.73 5.80
C GLY A 243 21.21 14.53 6.02
N ALA A 244 21.05 15.63 5.30
CA ALA A 244 19.82 16.42 5.33
C ALA A 244 18.62 15.64 4.76
N PHE A 245 18.80 14.95 3.63
CA PHE A 245 17.74 14.11 3.05
C PHE A 245 17.26 13.04 4.05
N TYR A 246 18.20 12.34 4.70
CA TYR A 246 17.89 11.33 5.71
C TYR A 246 17.16 11.97 6.88
N LYS A 247 17.63 13.09 7.43
CA LYS A 247 16.98 13.78 8.55
C LYS A 247 15.53 14.17 8.22
N ASP A 248 15.30 14.72 7.02
CA ASP A 248 13.99 15.17 6.56
C ASP A 248 13.01 14.01 6.30
N ASN A 249 13.52 12.87 5.85
CA ASN A 249 12.69 11.74 5.42
C ASN A 249 12.79 10.52 6.35
N LYS A 250 13.56 10.59 7.44
CA LYS A 250 13.78 9.51 8.41
C LYS A 250 12.47 8.80 8.79
N PRO A 251 11.37 9.50 9.09
CA PRO A 251 10.13 8.82 9.48
C PRO A 251 9.56 7.93 8.37
N ILE A 252 9.57 8.40 7.11
CA ILE A 252 9.15 7.61 5.95
C ILE A 252 10.09 6.43 5.75
N LEU A 253 11.40 6.68 5.75
CA LEU A 253 12.41 5.65 5.56
C LEU A 253 12.30 4.53 6.61
N LEU A 254 11.96 4.87 7.86
CA LEU A 254 11.70 3.88 8.91
C LEU A 254 10.43 3.05 8.63
N VAL A 255 9.32 3.68 8.24
CA VAL A 255 8.10 2.95 7.85
C VAL A 255 8.37 1.98 6.70
N LEU A 256 9.15 2.42 5.71
CA LEU A 256 9.57 1.58 4.59
C LEU A 256 10.45 0.42 5.05
N PHE A 257 11.44 0.70 5.89
CA PHE A 257 12.32 -0.30 6.46
C PHE A 257 11.53 -1.37 7.23
N TYR A 258 10.62 -0.97 8.12
CA TYR A 258 9.78 -1.92 8.86
C TYR A 258 8.84 -2.71 7.93
N SER A 259 8.28 -2.07 6.90
CA SER A 259 7.45 -2.76 5.92
C SER A 259 8.26 -3.83 5.18
N VAL A 260 9.48 -3.50 4.73
CA VAL A 260 10.40 -4.44 4.08
C VAL A 260 10.79 -5.57 5.03
N LEU A 261 11.09 -5.28 6.30
CA LEU A 261 11.42 -6.31 7.27
C LEU A 261 10.27 -7.31 7.45
N ILE A 262 9.03 -6.82 7.58
CA ILE A 262 7.84 -7.67 7.66
C ILE A 262 7.70 -8.55 6.41
N ILE A 263 7.98 -8.01 5.22
CA ILE A 263 7.93 -8.77 3.96
C ILE A 263 9.00 -9.86 3.93
N LEU A 264 10.22 -9.55 4.37
CA LEU A 264 11.33 -10.51 4.39
C LEU A 264 11.08 -11.65 5.39
N LEU A 265 10.21 -11.45 6.38
CA LEU A 265 9.75 -12.51 7.28
C LEU A 265 8.68 -13.42 6.64
N SER A 266 8.10 -13.04 5.49
CA SER A 266 7.03 -13.81 4.83
C SER A 266 7.37 -15.27 4.52
N PRO A 267 8.59 -15.66 4.11
CA PRO A 267 8.91 -17.07 3.87
C PRO A 267 8.88 -17.92 5.15
N LEU A 268 9.13 -17.31 6.31
CA LEU A 268 9.16 -18.00 7.61
C LEU A 268 7.76 -18.12 8.21
N ILE A 269 6.99 -17.04 8.14
CA ILE A 269 5.72 -16.92 8.86
C ILE A 269 4.52 -17.27 7.96
N GLY A 270 4.72 -17.27 6.64
CA GLY A 270 3.72 -17.67 5.65
C GLY A 270 2.90 -16.50 5.07
N ALA A 271 1.99 -16.84 4.17
CA ALA A 271 1.26 -15.88 3.34
C ALA A 271 0.30 -14.94 4.10
N TRP A 272 -0.01 -15.22 5.37
CA TRP A 272 -0.88 -14.35 6.17
C TRP A 272 -0.26 -12.96 6.39
N ILE A 273 1.07 -12.85 6.35
CA ILE A 273 1.75 -11.56 6.50
C ILE A 273 1.44 -10.59 5.36
N TYR A 274 1.16 -11.11 4.15
CA TYR A 274 0.74 -10.28 3.03
C TYR A 274 -0.64 -9.68 3.30
N ASN A 275 -1.55 -10.44 3.92
CA ASN A 275 -2.85 -9.93 4.34
C ASN A 275 -2.71 -8.87 5.44
N LEU A 276 -1.77 -9.04 6.38
CA LEU A 276 -1.45 -8.02 7.37
C LEU A 276 -1.00 -6.71 6.72
N LEU A 277 -0.12 -6.77 5.71
CA LEU A 277 0.36 -5.57 5.00
C LEU A 277 -0.73 -4.90 4.17
N ILE A 278 -1.60 -5.69 3.55
CA ILE A 278 -2.77 -5.15 2.83
C ILE A 278 -3.72 -4.46 3.82
N LEU A 279 -3.99 -5.09 4.97
CA LEU A 279 -4.85 -4.53 6.00
C LEU A 279 -4.23 -3.27 6.63
N SER A 280 -2.92 -3.25 6.87
CA SER A 280 -2.21 -2.10 7.44
C SER A 280 -2.26 -0.89 6.53
N HIS A 281 -2.25 -1.09 5.21
CA HIS A 281 -2.48 -0.01 4.27
C HIS A 281 -3.89 0.61 4.44
N PHE A 282 -4.95 -0.21 4.53
CA PHE A 282 -6.32 0.30 4.72
C PHE A 282 -6.50 1.02 6.06
N VAL A 283 -5.99 0.43 7.13
CA VAL A 283 -6.04 1.01 8.49
C VAL A 283 -5.22 2.29 8.57
N GLY A 284 -4.05 2.33 7.92
CA GLY A 284 -3.22 3.53 7.79
C GLY A 284 -3.93 4.65 7.05
N TRP A 285 -4.58 4.34 5.93
CA TRP A 285 -5.39 5.30 5.17
C TRP A 285 -6.56 5.84 6.01
N TYR A 286 -7.25 4.95 6.74
CA TYR A 286 -8.34 5.32 7.63
C TYR A 286 -7.90 6.30 8.73
N PHE A 287 -6.78 6.03 9.40
CA PHE A 287 -6.25 6.94 10.44
C PHE A 287 -5.77 8.26 9.85
N TYR A 288 -5.04 8.20 8.74
CA TYR A 288 -4.56 9.39 8.04
C TYR A 288 -5.72 10.34 7.68
N PHE A 289 -6.76 9.81 7.01
CA PHE A 289 -7.89 10.63 6.59
C PHE A 289 -8.72 11.12 7.78
N SER A 290 -8.94 10.28 8.80
CA SER A 290 -9.64 10.70 10.03
C SER A 290 -8.94 11.87 10.71
N ARG A 291 -7.60 11.80 10.82
CA ARG A 291 -6.76 12.87 11.39
C ARG A 291 -6.82 14.13 10.53
N ARG A 292 -6.70 13.99 9.21
CA ARG A 292 -6.79 15.12 8.26
C ARG A 292 -8.13 15.85 8.39
N LEU A 293 -9.24 15.11 8.43
CA LEU A 293 -10.58 15.70 8.61
C LEU A 293 -10.71 16.36 9.99
N GLY A 294 -10.10 15.77 11.03
CA GLY A 294 -10.03 16.34 12.37
C GLY A 294 -9.35 17.71 12.45
N THR A 295 -8.45 18.02 11.51
CA THR A 295 -7.78 19.34 11.45
C THR A 295 -8.55 20.41 10.70
N ILE A 296 -9.70 20.09 10.09
CA ILE A 296 -10.52 21.06 9.37
C ILE A 296 -11.28 21.92 10.39
N PRO A 297 -11.12 23.27 10.39
CA PRO A 297 -11.72 24.14 11.40
C PRO A 297 -13.26 24.07 11.48
N LYS A 298 -13.91 23.90 10.32
CA LYS A 298 -15.36 23.72 10.23
C LYS A 298 -15.67 22.43 9.46
N GLN A 299 -15.90 21.35 10.21
CA GLN A 299 -16.38 20.11 9.63
C GLN A 299 -17.81 20.29 9.08
N SER A 300 -18.14 19.56 8.02
CA SER A 300 -19.52 19.58 7.48
C SER A 300 -20.49 18.97 8.49
N SER A 301 -21.71 19.51 8.59
CA SER A 301 -22.80 18.90 9.38
C SER A 301 -23.63 17.93 8.52
N ARG A 302 -24.61 17.24 9.11
CA ARG A 302 -25.57 16.43 8.33
C ARG A 302 -26.51 17.31 7.48
N ASP A 303 -26.82 18.51 7.96
CA ASP A 303 -27.70 19.48 7.29
C ASP A 303 -27.08 20.06 6.01
N ASP A 304 -25.74 20.04 5.91
CA ASP A 304 -25.00 20.34 4.69
C ASP A 304 -25.23 19.32 3.56
N GLY A 305 -25.92 18.22 3.85
CA GLY A 305 -26.16 17.08 2.96
C GLY A 305 -25.30 15.87 3.30
N LEU A 306 -25.91 14.68 3.29
CA LEU A 306 -25.28 13.43 3.77
C LEU A 306 -23.92 13.12 3.09
N TRP A 307 -23.83 13.31 1.77
CA TRP A 307 -22.57 13.06 1.05
C TRP A 307 -21.47 14.05 1.42
N LYS A 308 -21.82 15.33 1.62
CA LYS A 308 -20.89 16.35 2.06
C LYS A 308 -20.43 16.08 3.50
N TRP A 309 -21.34 15.63 4.36
CA TRP A 309 -21.03 15.18 5.72
C TRP A 309 -20.03 14.02 5.74
N PHE A 310 -20.26 12.97 4.95
CA PHE A 310 -19.36 11.81 4.85
C PHE A 310 -17.94 12.18 4.39
N ARG A 311 -17.80 13.20 3.54
CA ARG A 311 -16.50 13.64 3.01
C ARG A 311 -15.83 14.73 3.83
N GLY A 312 -16.61 15.50 4.58
CA GLY A 312 -16.18 16.75 5.22
C GLY A 312 -16.15 16.71 6.74
N SER A 313 -16.42 15.55 7.36
CA SER A 313 -16.38 15.37 8.81
C SER A 313 -15.74 14.05 9.20
N THR A 314 -15.10 14.00 10.36
CA THR A 314 -14.50 12.76 10.89
C THR A 314 -15.61 11.74 11.18
N ALA A 315 -16.70 12.14 11.85
CA ALA A 315 -17.79 11.25 12.20
C ALA A 315 -18.48 10.65 10.96
N GLY A 316 -18.76 11.47 9.94
CA GLY A 316 -19.35 11.00 8.69
C GLY A 316 -18.42 10.03 7.95
N PHE A 317 -17.13 10.36 7.86
CA PHE A 317 -16.14 9.49 7.23
C PHE A 317 -16.04 8.13 7.92
N GLN A 318 -16.00 8.12 9.25
CA GLN A 318 -15.92 6.88 10.04
C GLN A 318 -17.19 6.04 9.90
N LEU A 319 -18.36 6.66 9.99
CA LEU A 319 -19.63 5.95 9.80
C LEU A 319 -19.71 5.31 8.41
N LEU A 320 -19.29 6.03 7.36
CA LEU A 320 -19.30 5.49 6.00
C LEU A 320 -18.40 4.25 5.85
N HIS A 321 -17.15 4.31 6.36
CA HIS A 321 -16.19 3.20 6.22
C HIS A 321 -16.54 2.00 7.10
N LEU A 322 -16.85 2.24 8.37
CA LEU A 322 -17.22 1.15 9.30
C LEU A 322 -18.58 0.57 8.94
N GLY A 323 -19.53 1.41 8.52
CA GLY A 323 -20.83 0.96 8.01
C GLY A 323 -20.71 0.12 6.75
N ALA A 324 -19.88 0.53 5.78
CA ALA A 324 -19.61 -0.27 4.59
C ALA A 324 -18.92 -1.61 4.93
N ALA A 325 -17.97 -1.62 5.87
CA ALA A 325 -17.33 -2.86 6.33
C ALA A 325 -18.33 -3.80 7.01
N ALA A 326 -19.21 -3.27 7.87
CA ALA A 326 -20.28 -4.05 8.50
C ALA A 326 -21.27 -4.60 7.46
N ALA A 327 -21.67 -3.80 6.48
CA ALA A 327 -22.54 -4.25 5.38
C ALA A 327 -21.90 -5.38 4.58
N ILE A 328 -20.61 -5.26 4.21
CA ILE A 328 -19.87 -6.32 3.50
C ILE A 328 -19.77 -7.59 4.35
N PHE A 329 -19.48 -7.46 5.64
CA PHE A 329 -19.46 -8.61 6.55
C PHE A 329 -20.82 -9.32 6.57
N ILE A 330 -21.93 -8.58 6.71
CA ILE A 330 -23.29 -9.13 6.68
C ILE A 330 -23.59 -9.79 5.33
N ILE A 331 -23.19 -9.20 4.21
CA ILE A 331 -23.38 -9.80 2.88
C ILE A 331 -22.63 -11.14 2.77
N ILE A 332 -21.38 -11.20 3.24
CA ILE A 332 -20.59 -12.44 3.25
C ILE A 332 -21.23 -13.48 4.19
N LEU A 333 -21.76 -13.04 5.34
CA LEU A 333 -22.48 -13.89 6.30
C LEU A 333 -23.77 -14.47 5.69
N ILE A 334 -24.59 -13.63 5.06
CA ILE A 334 -25.82 -14.06 4.39
C ILE A 334 -25.50 -15.05 3.27
N ASN A 335 -24.48 -14.74 2.47
CA ASN A 335 -24.03 -15.64 1.41
C ASN A 335 -23.57 -16.99 1.97
N TYR A 336 -22.91 -16.99 3.12
CA TYR A 336 -22.43 -18.22 3.73
C TYR A 336 -23.58 -19.14 4.20
N PHE A 337 -24.61 -18.57 4.84
CA PHE A 337 -25.69 -19.35 5.46
C PHE A 337 -26.89 -19.64 4.54
N PHE A 338 -27.21 -18.74 3.61
CA PHE A 338 -28.47 -18.79 2.88
C PHE A 338 -28.32 -18.99 1.37
N LEU A 339 -27.13 -18.79 0.80
CA LEU A 339 -26.94 -18.86 -0.65
C LEU A 339 -26.16 -20.12 -1.09
N PRO A 340 -26.42 -20.63 -2.30
CA PRO A 340 -25.63 -21.72 -2.88
C PRO A 340 -24.15 -21.33 -3.05
N ASP A 341 -23.27 -22.32 -3.02
CA ASP A 341 -21.81 -22.12 -3.13
C ASP A 341 -21.37 -21.39 -4.40
N ARG A 342 -22.17 -21.48 -5.47
CA ARG A 342 -21.93 -20.83 -6.77
C ARG A 342 -22.72 -19.55 -6.95
N SER A 343 -23.19 -18.92 -5.88
CA SER A 343 -23.88 -17.64 -5.99
C SER A 343 -22.92 -16.56 -6.53
N ILE A 344 -23.49 -15.56 -7.21
CA ILE A 344 -22.75 -14.40 -7.72
C ILE A 344 -22.09 -13.65 -6.55
N ILE A 345 -22.78 -13.53 -5.40
CA ILE A 345 -22.25 -12.88 -4.20
C ILE A 345 -21.03 -13.65 -3.68
N GLY A 346 -21.12 -14.98 -3.61
CA GLY A 346 -20.01 -15.84 -3.20
C GLY A 346 -18.80 -15.68 -4.10
N THR A 347 -19.03 -15.51 -5.41
CA THR A 347 -17.94 -15.28 -6.37
C THR A 347 -17.34 -13.89 -6.20
N LEU A 348 -18.15 -12.83 -6.16
CA LEU A 348 -17.70 -11.43 -6.05
C LEU A 348 -16.94 -11.12 -4.76
N PHE A 349 -17.34 -11.75 -3.65
CA PHE A 349 -16.71 -11.58 -2.34
C PHE A 349 -15.83 -12.77 -1.95
N SER A 350 -15.40 -13.58 -2.91
CA SER A 350 -14.46 -14.67 -2.66
C SER A 350 -13.04 -14.16 -2.39
N ALA A 351 -12.24 -14.97 -1.72
CA ALA A 351 -10.80 -14.74 -1.58
C ALA A 351 -10.09 -14.61 -2.95
N ASN A 352 -10.59 -15.30 -3.99
CA ASN A 352 -10.09 -15.15 -5.36
C ASN A 352 -10.38 -13.76 -5.91
N ALA A 353 -11.65 -13.33 -5.85
CA ALA A 353 -12.10 -12.04 -6.35
C ALA A 353 -11.33 -10.89 -5.70
N PHE A 354 -10.98 -11.01 -4.42
CA PHE A 354 -10.25 -9.97 -3.68
C PHE A 354 -8.92 -9.56 -4.36
N TYR A 355 -8.19 -10.50 -4.95
CA TYR A 355 -6.96 -10.17 -5.71
C TYR A 355 -7.27 -9.30 -6.92
N TYR A 356 -8.28 -9.65 -7.71
CA TYR A 356 -8.67 -8.90 -8.91
C TYR A 356 -9.21 -7.50 -8.55
N TRP A 357 -10.04 -7.42 -7.51
CA TRP A 357 -10.51 -6.15 -6.98
C TRP A 357 -9.37 -5.26 -6.52
N THR A 358 -8.36 -5.84 -5.86
CA THR A 358 -7.17 -5.10 -5.43
C THR A 358 -6.35 -4.61 -6.62
N VAL A 359 -6.15 -5.44 -7.66
CA VAL A 359 -5.48 -5.02 -8.90
C VAL A 359 -6.20 -3.83 -9.51
N ILE A 360 -7.50 -3.94 -9.73
CA ILE A 360 -8.32 -2.87 -10.32
C ILE A 360 -8.24 -1.61 -9.46
N HIS A 361 -8.44 -1.74 -8.14
CA HIS A 361 -8.37 -0.63 -7.20
C HIS A 361 -7.01 0.09 -7.28
N VAL A 362 -5.92 -0.68 -7.21
CA VAL A 362 -4.58 -0.13 -7.30
C VAL A 362 -4.40 0.60 -8.64
N THR A 363 -4.81 0.02 -9.76
CA THR A 363 -4.68 0.65 -11.08
C THR A 363 -5.47 1.97 -11.17
N ILE A 364 -6.75 1.98 -10.80
CA ILE A 364 -7.58 3.20 -10.87
C ILE A 364 -7.11 4.27 -9.88
N SER A 365 -6.42 3.88 -8.79
CA SER A 365 -5.90 4.83 -7.80
C SER A 365 -4.80 5.75 -8.36
N PHE A 366 -4.24 5.44 -9.54
CA PHE A 366 -3.30 6.32 -10.25
C PHE A 366 -3.99 7.46 -10.98
N ALA A 367 -5.32 7.51 -10.98
CA ALA A 367 -6.05 8.67 -11.49
C ALA A 367 -5.55 9.95 -10.78
N PRO A 368 -5.28 11.03 -11.53
CA PRO A 368 -4.64 12.22 -10.97
C PRO A 368 -5.47 12.81 -9.82
N ARG A 369 -4.91 12.84 -8.61
CA ARG A 369 -5.54 13.40 -7.40
C ARG A 369 -5.66 14.93 -7.53
N GLY A 370 -6.80 15.49 -7.11
CA GLY A 370 -7.13 16.91 -7.22
C GLY A 370 -6.89 17.69 -5.95
#